data_AF-A0A971SHY8-F1
#
_entry.id   AF-A0A971SHY8-F1
#
_cell.length_a   1.000
_cell.length_b   1.000
_cell.length_c   1.000
_cell.angle_alpha   90.00
_cell.angle_beta   90.00
_cell.angle_gamma   90.00
#
_symmetry.space_group_name_H-M   'P 1'
#
loop_
_entity.id
_entity.type
_entity.pdbx_description
1 polymer ?
#
loop_
_entity_poly.entity_id
_entity_poly.type
_entity_poly.pdbx_seq_one_letter_code
_entity_poly.pdbx_strand_id
1 'polypeptide(L)'
;QEKTAAKVIDSGKLQQILFSRDLAEQGIQQILEILERDPLNPPVSYVVIVEGSPKELLETAQTFTSKPRPVLYLNQLLNNNINAAYTPGTKIHDFMIRYLAPGLDPITPLIKLETDGIRVLGSALFAEDKMVGTIDTQQTAFLLAMMGQFKNTELFFDPLTPEKTDSVKKGLSLTNVRSRSKVRVKVEAGRPLIDLSLAFIGSLVEYRRDSLDQPPAQKEIEEHLARQIKQACQEIIHYTQEIGSDPIGIGDLVRAKYPAYWQRVDWRAAYREAIVNLSVKLELLHYGAIN
;
A
#
# COMPACT_ATOMS: atom_id res chain seq x y z
N GLN A 1 -10.54 44.05 17.26
CA GLN A 1 -11.65 43.67 18.15
C GLN A 1 -11.73 42.15 18.12
N GLU A 2 -11.11 41.50 19.08
CA GLU A 2 -10.82 40.05 19.06
C GLU A 2 -11.03 39.43 20.46
N LYS A 3 -11.90 40.03 21.28
CA LYS A 3 -11.92 39.82 22.74
C LYS A 3 -13.30 39.64 23.38
N THR A 4 -14.23 38.95 22.72
CA THR A 4 -15.52 38.59 23.37
C THR A 4 -16.09 37.24 22.88
N ALA A 5 -15.25 36.22 22.68
CA ALA A 5 -15.70 34.84 22.53
C ALA A 5 -14.92 33.93 23.49
N ALA A 6 -15.61 33.04 24.23
CA ALA A 6 -14.97 32.08 25.15
C ALA A 6 -14.08 31.04 24.44
N LYS A 7 -14.17 30.96 23.10
CA LYS A 7 -13.20 30.30 22.23
C LYS A 7 -12.97 31.17 21.01
N VAL A 8 -11.76 31.69 20.87
CA VAL A 8 -11.21 32.06 19.58
C VAL A 8 -10.50 30.80 19.07
N ILE A 9 -11.13 30.10 18.13
CA ILE A 9 -10.49 29.01 17.38
C ILE A 9 -10.13 29.63 16.04
N ASP A 10 -8.84 29.77 15.76
CA ASP A 10 -8.37 30.03 14.40
C ASP A 10 -7.06 29.25 14.15
N SER A 11 -6.86 28.89 12.88
CA SER A 11 -5.99 27.85 12.29
C SER A 11 -6.49 26.41 12.41
N GLY A 12 -7.66 26.12 11.83
CA GLY A 12 -8.12 24.75 11.58
C GLY A 12 -7.40 24.14 10.37
N LYS A 13 -6.30 23.40 10.58
CA LYS A 13 -5.60 22.69 9.51
C LYS A 13 -6.32 21.40 9.11
N LEU A 14 -6.79 21.30 7.87
CA LEU A 14 -7.39 20.07 7.32
C LEU A 14 -6.41 18.88 7.46
N GLN A 15 -6.83 17.81 8.15
CA GLN A 15 -5.99 16.64 8.44
C GLN A 15 -6.23 15.48 7.47
N GLN A 16 -7.49 15.23 7.13
CA GLN A 16 -7.88 14.22 6.15
C GLN A 16 -9.07 14.72 5.34
N ILE A 17 -9.19 14.25 4.11
CA ILE A 17 -10.37 14.36 3.29
C ILE A 17 -10.87 12.95 3.03
N LEU A 18 -12.13 12.71 3.35
CA LEU A 18 -12.77 11.42 3.21
C LEU A 18 -13.66 11.44 1.97
N PHE A 19 -13.42 10.54 1.04
CA PHE A 19 -14.25 10.32 -0.15
C PHE A 19 -14.99 9.00 0.00
N SER A 20 -16.26 8.93 -0.40
CA SER A 20 -16.93 7.64 -0.55
C SER A 20 -16.32 6.87 -1.71
N ARG A 21 -16.37 5.54 -1.65
CA ARG A 21 -16.03 4.67 -2.79
C ARG A 21 -16.77 5.08 -4.06
N ASP A 22 -18.08 5.29 -3.99
CA ASP A 22 -18.91 5.65 -5.15
C ASP A 22 -18.44 6.94 -5.84
N LEU A 23 -17.96 7.93 -5.07
CA LEU A 23 -17.40 9.15 -5.62
C LEU A 23 -16.00 8.92 -6.17
N ALA A 24 -15.19 8.11 -5.48
CA ALA A 24 -13.85 7.75 -5.91
C ALA A 24 -13.84 7.03 -7.26
N GLU A 25 -14.81 6.14 -7.51
CA GLU A 25 -14.96 5.42 -8.78
C GLU A 25 -15.40 6.36 -9.95
N GLN A 26 -16.00 7.50 -9.64
CA GLN A 26 -16.37 8.53 -10.63
C GLN A 26 -15.25 9.51 -10.96
N GLY A 27 -14.28 9.66 -10.04
CA GLY A 27 -13.15 10.58 -10.16
C GLY A 27 -13.14 11.65 -9.07
N ILE A 28 -11.96 11.95 -8.53
CA ILE A 28 -11.79 12.89 -7.40
C ILE A 28 -10.89 14.09 -7.72
N GLN A 29 -10.32 14.17 -8.93
CA GLN A 29 -9.33 15.20 -9.27
C GLN A 29 -9.87 16.62 -9.13
N GLN A 30 -11.09 16.91 -9.63
CA GLN A 30 -11.65 18.26 -9.56
C GLN A 30 -11.77 18.78 -8.12
N ILE A 31 -12.08 17.90 -7.17
CA ILE A 31 -12.17 18.25 -5.76
C ILE A 31 -10.78 18.50 -5.19
N LEU A 32 -9.81 17.64 -5.51
CA LEU A 32 -8.43 17.79 -5.04
C LEU A 32 -7.76 19.05 -5.59
N GLU A 33 -8.00 19.44 -6.84
CA GLU A 33 -7.46 20.67 -7.43
C GLU A 33 -7.93 21.94 -6.72
N ILE A 34 -9.20 21.98 -6.31
CA ILE A 34 -9.75 23.10 -5.54
C ILE A 34 -9.03 23.20 -4.19
N LEU A 35 -8.78 22.06 -3.54
CA LEU A 35 -8.16 22.00 -2.21
C LEU A 35 -6.66 22.28 -2.25
N GLU A 36 -5.95 21.88 -3.30
CA GLU A 36 -4.52 22.18 -3.48
C GLU A 36 -4.26 23.68 -3.70
N ARG A 37 -5.19 24.39 -4.34
CA ARG A 37 -5.06 25.82 -4.65
C ARG A 37 -5.36 26.75 -3.47
N ASP A 38 -5.86 26.23 -2.34
CA ASP A 38 -6.19 27.04 -1.16
C ASP A 38 -4.92 27.37 -0.34
N PRO A 39 -4.49 28.65 -0.30
CA PRO A 39 -3.29 29.05 0.45
C PRO A 39 -3.41 28.82 1.97
N LEU A 40 -4.64 28.74 2.50
CA LEU A 40 -4.90 28.52 3.92
C LEU A 40 -4.80 27.04 4.31
N ASN A 41 -4.82 26.13 3.33
CA ASN A 41 -4.80 24.69 3.54
C ASN A 41 -3.75 24.01 2.64
N PRO A 42 -2.43 24.21 2.91
CA PRO A 42 -1.39 23.51 2.15
C PRO A 42 -1.66 22.00 2.10
N PRO A 43 -1.32 21.30 0.99
CA PRO A 43 -1.86 19.99 0.60
C PRO A 43 -1.28 18.82 1.41
N VAL A 44 -1.33 18.87 2.74
CA VAL A 44 -0.77 17.86 3.64
C VAL A 44 -1.82 16.96 4.27
N SER A 45 -3.10 17.17 3.96
CA SER A 45 -4.18 16.30 4.40
C SER A 45 -4.10 14.95 3.70
N TYR A 46 -4.37 13.86 4.41
CA TYR A 46 -4.49 12.55 3.79
C TYR A 46 -5.73 12.49 2.90
N VAL A 47 -5.58 11.88 1.71
CA VAL A 47 -6.71 11.52 0.84
C VAL A 47 -7.12 10.10 1.22
N VAL A 48 -8.35 9.89 1.68
CA VAL A 48 -8.79 8.61 2.24
C VAL A 48 -10.12 8.20 1.61
N ILE A 49 -10.21 6.93 1.19
CA ILE A 49 -11.46 6.35 0.69
C ILE A 49 -12.16 5.61 1.82
N VAL A 50 -13.48 5.82 1.92
CA VAL A 50 -14.36 5.14 2.85
C VAL A 50 -15.20 4.12 2.09
N GLU A 51 -15.11 2.87 2.51
CA GLU A 51 -16.04 1.80 2.13
C GLU A 51 -17.38 2.08 2.83
N GLY A 52 -18.26 2.83 2.15
CA GLY A 52 -19.53 3.32 2.69
C GLY A 52 -19.57 4.86 2.77
N SER A 53 -20.41 5.38 3.66
CA SER A 53 -20.65 6.83 3.78
C SER A 53 -19.61 7.52 4.69
N PRO A 54 -18.84 8.50 4.18
CA PRO A 54 -17.97 9.31 5.03
C PRO A 54 -18.71 10.08 6.12
N LYS A 55 -19.94 10.53 5.81
CA LYS A 55 -20.79 11.25 6.76
C LYS A 55 -21.17 10.33 7.93
N GLU A 56 -21.68 9.15 7.62
CA GLU A 56 -22.08 8.17 8.63
C GLU A 56 -20.89 7.73 9.50
N LEU A 57 -19.72 7.53 8.88
CA LEU A 57 -18.49 7.23 9.59
C LEU A 57 -18.15 8.33 10.61
N LEU A 58 -18.23 9.61 10.22
CA LEU A 58 -17.94 10.73 11.10
C LEU A 58 -19.00 10.94 12.19
N GLU A 59 -20.28 10.71 11.90
CA GLU A 59 -21.36 10.80 12.87
C GLU A 59 -21.26 9.65 13.90
N THR A 60 -21.06 8.42 13.44
CA THR A 60 -20.89 7.26 14.32
C THR A 60 -19.60 7.34 15.13
N ALA A 61 -18.50 7.83 14.56
CA ALA A 61 -17.25 7.99 15.30
C ALA A 61 -17.37 8.93 16.51
N GLN A 62 -18.36 9.84 16.53
CA GLN A 62 -18.62 10.71 17.68
C GLN A 62 -19.31 9.98 18.84
N THR A 63 -19.97 8.86 18.58
CA THR A 63 -20.71 8.10 19.59
C THR A 63 -19.84 7.06 20.31
N PHE A 64 -18.64 6.77 19.78
CA PHE A 64 -17.70 5.84 20.39
C PHE A 64 -17.17 6.38 21.74
N THR A 65 -17.68 5.85 22.85
CA THR A 65 -17.28 6.24 24.21
C THR A 65 -15.89 5.79 24.60
N SER A 66 -15.37 4.73 23.97
CA SER A 66 -14.06 4.13 24.24
C SER A 66 -12.94 4.67 23.35
N LYS A 67 -13.25 5.59 22.41
CA LYS A 67 -12.28 6.12 21.44
C LYS A 67 -12.05 7.62 21.66
N PRO A 68 -10.89 8.16 21.23
CA PRO A 68 -10.69 9.60 21.21
C PRO A 68 -11.68 10.30 20.26
N ARG A 69 -11.68 11.64 20.28
CA ARG A 69 -12.44 12.44 19.31
C ARG A 69 -12.12 12.00 17.87
N PRO A 70 -13.10 11.98 16.94
CA PRO A 70 -12.95 11.41 15.60
C PRO A 70 -11.69 11.84 14.84
N VAL A 71 -11.36 13.14 14.86
CA VAL A 71 -10.18 13.69 14.17
C VAL A 71 -8.87 13.14 14.74
N LEU A 72 -8.76 13.02 16.08
CA LEU A 72 -7.58 12.43 16.72
C LEU A 72 -7.53 10.92 16.48
N TYR A 73 -8.68 10.26 16.55
CA TYR A 73 -8.80 8.82 16.30
C TYR A 73 -8.35 8.45 14.88
N LEU A 74 -8.89 9.13 13.86
CA LEU A 74 -8.50 8.93 12.45
C LEU A 74 -7.01 9.22 12.22
N ASN A 75 -6.47 10.29 12.80
CA ASN A 75 -5.05 10.59 12.69
C ASN A 75 -4.17 9.49 13.27
N GLN A 76 -4.48 9.02 14.48
CA GLN A 76 -3.72 7.94 15.13
C GLN A 76 -3.85 6.63 14.36
N LEU A 77 -5.07 6.29 13.91
CA LEU A 77 -5.34 5.11 13.10
C LEU A 77 -4.51 5.11 11.81
N LEU A 78 -4.57 6.19 11.03
CA LEU A 78 -3.83 6.31 9.79
C LEU A 78 -2.33 6.29 10.04
N ASN A 79 -1.80 7.10 10.95
CA ASN A 79 -0.36 7.16 11.21
C ASN A 79 0.20 5.80 11.64
N ASN A 80 -0.52 5.06 12.49
CA ASN A 80 -0.10 3.73 12.93
C ASN A 80 -0.05 2.75 11.75
N ASN A 81 -1.10 2.71 10.92
CA ASN A 81 -1.17 1.80 9.78
C ASN A 81 -0.21 2.19 8.65
N ILE A 82 0.02 3.48 8.44
CA ILE A 82 1.01 4.02 7.49
C ILE A 82 2.43 3.67 7.94
N ASN A 83 2.71 3.66 9.24
CA ASN A 83 4.02 3.27 9.78
C ASN A 83 4.25 1.76 9.73
N ALA A 84 3.17 0.98 9.86
CA ALA A 84 3.17 -0.47 9.71
C ALA A 84 3.01 -0.95 8.25
N ALA A 85 3.10 -0.07 7.26
CA ALA A 85 2.93 -0.38 5.83
C ALA A 85 1.60 -1.09 5.45
N TYR A 86 0.57 -1.03 6.30
CA TYR A 86 -0.75 -1.59 6.01
C TYR A 86 -1.60 -0.69 5.10
N THR A 87 -1.19 0.55 4.90
CA THR A 87 -1.86 1.55 4.06
C THR A 87 -0.86 2.64 3.62
N PRO A 88 -1.01 3.26 2.44
CA PRO A 88 -0.11 4.31 1.98
C PRO A 88 -0.33 5.64 2.71
N GLY A 89 0.72 6.44 2.83
CA GLY A 89 0.65 7.77 3.46
C GLY A 89 0.23 8.90 2.53
N THR A 90 -0.68 8.65 1.60
CA THR A 90 -0.97 9.55 0.47
C THR A 90 -1.67 10.82 0.91
N LYS A 91 -1.00 11.95 0.74
CA LYS A 91 -1.58 13.28 0.92
C LYS A 91 -2.05 13.85 -0.41
N ILE A 92 -2.74 14.99 -0.37
CA ILE A 92 -3.22 15.67 -1.58
C ILE A 92 -2.07 15.88 -2.59
N HIS A 93 -0.93 16.43 -2.14
CA HIS A 93 0.20 16.65 -3.06
C HIS A 93 0.78 15.35 -3.62
N ASP A 94 0.86 14.29 -2.81
CA ASP A 94 1.33 12.98 -3.29
C ASP A 94 0.40 12.43 -4.37
N PHE A 95 -0.91 12.56 -4.15
CA PHE A 95 -1.93 12.16 -5.13
C PHE A 95 -1.78 12.96 -6.43
N MET A 96 -1.74 14.29 -6.32
CA MET A 96 -1.68 15.18 -7.49
C MET A 96 -0.39 15.02 -8.29
N ILE A 97 0.77 14.86 -7.64
CA ILE A 97 2.03 14.58 -8.33
C ILE A 97 1.92 13.29 -9.15
N ARG A 98 1.35 12.24 -8.59
CA ARG A 98 1.20 10.96 -9.30
C ARG A 98 0.17 11.05 -10.41
N TYR A 99 -0.97 11.65 -10.17
CA TYR A 99 -2.01 11.89 -11.16
C TYR A 99 -1.51 12.70 -12.38
N LEU A 100 -0.76 13.77 -12.13
CA LEU A 100 -0.26 14.65 -13.20
C LEU A 100 0.96 14.06 -13.93
N ALA A 101 1.71 13.16 -13.29
CA ALA A 101 2.90 12.55 -13.87
C ALA A 101 2.51 11.38 -14.79
N PRO A 102 2.82 11.43 -16.10
CA PRO A 102 2.44 10.36 -17.01
C PRO A 102 3.11 9.04 -16.64
N GLY A 103 2.31 7.97 -16.56
CA GLY A 103 2.80 6.62 -16.21
C GLY A 103 2.95 6.36 -14.71
N LEU A 104 2.26 7.14 -13.89
CA LEU A 104 2.08 6.91 -12.46
C LEU A 104 0.59 6.92 -12.13
N ASP A 105 0.14 5.96 -11.34
CA ASP A 105 -1.21 6.00 -10.77
C ASP A 105 -1.18 6.10 -9.24
N PRO A 106 -2.05 6.90 -8.61
CA PRO A 106 -2.08 7.04 -7.18
C PRO A 106 -2.67 5.81 -6.47
N ILE A 107 -2.33 5.68 -5.19
CA ILE A 107 -2.97 4.75 -4.25
C ILE A 107 -3.31 5.52 -3.00
N THR A 108 -4.37 5.15 -2.29
CA THR A 108 -4.78 5.85 -1.06
C THR A 108 -5.23 4.87 0.01
N PRO A 109 -5.28 5.26 1.29
CA PRO A 109 -5.94 4.45 2.30
C PRO A 109 -7.39 4.12 1.96
N LEU A 110 -7.78 2.89 2.27
CA LEU A 110 -9.16 2.44 2.28
C LEU A 110 -9.54 2.07 3.72
N ILE A 111 -10.58 2.71 4.23
CA ILE A 111 -11.10 2.48 5.58
C ILE A 111 -12.58 2.12 5.57
N LYS A 112 -13.05 1.50 6.64
CA LYS A 112 -14.47 1.13 6.81
C LYS A 112 -14.92 1.40 8.25
N LEU A 113 -16.18 1.79 8.39
CA LEU A 113 -16.85 1.83 9.68
C LEU A 113 -17.23 0.41 10.11
N GLU A 114 -16.85 0.05 11.33
CA GLU A 114 -17.22 -1.20 12.01
C GLU A 114 -18.00 -0.87 13.28
N THR A 115 -18.64 -1.89 13.87
CA THR A 115 -19.49 -1.72 15.07
C THR A 115 -18.77 -1.06 16.25
N ASP A 116 -17.47 -1.32 16.42
CA ASP A 116 -16.66 -0.90 17.56
C ASP A 116 -15.53 0.09 17.19
N GLY A 117 -15.50 0.58 15.95
CA GLY A 117 -14.45 1.47 15.50
C GLY A 117 -14.39 1.69 13.99
N ILE A 118 -13.23 2.15 13.55
CA ILE A 118 -12.88 2.32 12.14
C ILE A 118 -11.70 1.39 11.86
N ARG A 119 -11.82 0.61 10.79
CA ARG A 119 -10.81 -0.35 10.35
C ARG A 119 -10.14 0.13 9.07
N VAL A 120 -8.82 -0.05 8.98
CA VAL A 120 -8.07 0.06 7.73
C VAL A 120 -8.19 -1.27 6.99
N LEU A 121 -8.67 -1.23 5.75
CA LEU A 121 -8.83 -2.41 4.90
C LEU A 121 -7.58 -2.67 4.05
N GLY A 122 -6.81 -1.63 3.74
CA GLY A 122 -5.64 -1.69 2.88
C GLY A 122 -5.54 -0.44 2.02
N SER A 123 -5.54 -0.61 0.70
CA SER A 123 -5.42 0.48 -0.26
C SER A 123 -6.51 0.46 -1.33
N ALA A 124 -6.97 1.64 -1.71
CA ALA A 124 -7.68 1.87 -2.97
C ALA A 124 -6.63 2.14 -4.07
N LEU A 125 -6.84 1.51 -5.22
CA LEU A 125 -6.02 1.64 -6.42
C LEU A 125 -6.74 2.53 -7.44
N PHE A 126 -5.98 3.42 -8.08
CA PHE A 126 -6.53 4.34 -9.08
C PHE A 126 -5.99 4.05 -10.47
N ALA A 127 -6.75 4.44 -11.48
CA ALA A 127 -6.25 4.71 -12.81
C ALA A 127 -6.61 6.16 -13.10
N GLU A 128 -5.59 7.00 -13.30
CA GLU A 128 -5.74 8.46 -13.26
C GLU A 128 -6.38 8.90 -11.94
N ASP A 129 -7.56 9.51 -11.98
CA ASP A 129 -8.27 10.04 -10.81
C ASP A 129 -9.41 9.15 -10.32
N LYS A 130 -9.65 8.02 -11.00
CA LYS A 130 -10.73 7.09 -10.68
C LYS A 130 -10.23 5.88 -9.94
N MET A 131 -10.91 5.54 -8.86
CA MET A 131 -10.69 4.28 -8.17
C MET A 131 -11.16 3.12 -9.05
N VAL A 132 -10.28 2.12 -9.24
CA VAL A 132 -10.53 0.97 -10.13
C VAL A 132 -10.37 -0.38 -9.44
N GLY A 133 -9.90 -0.39 -8.19
CA GLY A 133 -9.68 -1.62 -7.45
C GLY A 133 -9.25 -1.39 -6.01
N THR A 134 -9.11 -2.48 -5.28
CA THR A 134 -8.65 -2.48 -3.89
C THR A 134 -7.70 -3.63 -3.63
N ILE A 135 -6.84 -3.45 -2.64
CA ILE A 135 -5.97 -4.51 -2.11
C ILE A 135 -5.99 -4.47 -0.59
N ASP A 136 -5.82 -5.63 0.04
CA ASP A 136 -5.80 -5.74 1.50
C ASP A 136 -4.52 -5.16 2.12
N THR A 137 -4.40 -5.23 3.44
CA THR A 137 -3.25 -4.69 4.18
C THR A 137 -1.93 -5.40 3.88
N GLN A 138 -1.93 -6.72 3.65
CA GLN A 138 -0.71 -7.48 3.36
C GLN A 138 -0.28 -7.29 1.91
N GLN A 139 -1.25 -7.29 0.98
CA GLN A 139 -1.03 -6.92 -0.42
C GLN A 139 -0.52 -5.48 -0.54
N THR A 140 -1.04 -4.57 0.27
CA THR A 140 -0.55 -3.19 0.35
C THR A 140 0.92 -3.15 0.76
N ALA A 141 1.32 -3.91 1.78
CA ALA A 141 2.70 -3.97 2.19
C ALA A 141 3.62 -4.45 1.05
N PHE A 142 3.21 -5.49 0.31
CA PHE A 142 3.96 -5.96 -0.86
C PHE A 142 3.99 -4.94 -2.00
N LEU A 143 2.89 -4.24 -2.28
CA LEU A 143 2.88 -3.17 -3.28
C LEU A 143 3.82 -2.03 -2.87
N LEU A 144 3.80 -1.59 -1.62
CA LEU A 144 4.75 -0.59 -1.10
C LEU A 144 6.19 -1.08 -1.20
N ALA A 145 6.45 -2.38 -1.03
CA ALA A 145 7.76 -2.97 -1.32
C ALA A 145 8.16 -2.84 -2.79
N MET A 146 7.27 -3.17 -3.72
CA MET A 146 7.54 -3.00 -5.16
C MET A 146 7.82 -1.55 -5.54
N MET A 147 7.10 -0.60 -4.94
CA MET A 147 7.28 0.84 -5.08
C MET A 147 8.54 1.39 -4.40
N GLY A 148 9.27 0.58 -3.61
CA GLY A 148 10.41 1.04 -2.83
C GLY A 148 10.04 1.94 -1.64
N GLN A 149 8.78 1.91 -1.21
CA GLN A 149 8.20 2.71 -0.11
C GLN A 149 7.89 1.86 1.14
N PHE A 150 8.36 0.61 1.16
CA PHE A 150 8.16 -0.30 2.29
C PHE A 150 8.71 0.28 3.58
N LYS A 151 7.92 0.16 4.64
CA LYS A 151 8.36 0.39 6.01
C LYS A 151 8.41 -0.95 6.74
N ASN A 152 8.54 -0.93 8.07
CA ASN A 152 8.49 -2.16 8.84
C ASN A 152 7.04 -2.67 8.96
N THR A 153 6.83 -3.97 8.78
CA THR A 153 5.54 -4.61 9.05
C THR A 153 5.73 -6.05 9.51
N GLU A 154 4.70 -6.60 10.13
CA GLU A 154 4.62 -8.04 10.37
C GLU A 154 3.94 -8.70 9.16
N LEU A 155 4.58 -9.72 8.60
CA LEU A 155 4.06 -10.47 7.46
C LEU A 155 3.71 -11.88 7.89
N PHE A 156 2.57 -12.39 7.43
CA PHE A 156 2.05 -13.70 7.79
C PHE A 156 2.05 -14.64 6.59
N PHE A 157 2.52 -15.87 6.80
CA PHE A 157 2.74 -16.86 5.75
C PHE A 157 2.25 -18.24 6.17
N ASP A 158 1.98 -19.06 5.16
CA ASP A 158 1.69 -20.47 5.38
C ASP A 158 2.96 -21.23 5.84
N PRO A 159 2.82 -22.19 6.76
CA PRO A 159 3.94 -23.00 7.22
C PRO A 159 4.47 -23.90 6.10
N LEU A 160 5.73 -24.34 6.23
CA LEU A 160 6.39 -25.28 5.30
C LEU A 160 5.66 -26.61 5.17
N THR A 161 5.14 -27.12 6.29
CA THR A 161 4.36 -28.36 6.36
C THR A 161 3.04 -28.08 7.06
N PRO A 162 1.90 -28.58 6.54
CA PRO A 162 0.64 -28.54 7.27
C PRO A 162 0.83 -29.27 8.61
N GLU A 163 0.66 -28.58 9.74
CA GLU A 163 0.64 -29.26 11.03
C GLU A 163 -0.52 -30.27 11.05
N LYS A 164 -0.22 -31.53 11.38
CA LYS A 164 -1.21 -32.61 11.57
C LYS A 164 -1.92 -32.54 12.92
N THR A 165 -1.76 -31.45 13.66
CA THR A 165 -2.29 -31.29 15.02
C THR A 165 -3.42 -30.27 15.03
N ASP A 166 -4.55 -30.66 15.63
CA ASP A 166 -5.78 -29.84 15.81
C ASP A 166 -5.58 -28.56 16.65
N SER A 167 -4.35 -28.22 17.02
CA SER A 167 -4.01 -26.99 17.74
C SER A 167 -3.63 -25.91 16.74
N VAL A 168 -4.59 -25.03 16.40
CA VAL A 168 -4.45 -23.70 15.77
C VAL A 168 -3.30 -23.59 14.76
N LYS A 169 -3.62 -23.60 13.46
CA LYS A 169 -2.67 -23.32 12.35
C LYS A 169 -1.68 -22.20 12.74
N LYS A 170 -0.48 -22.56 13.20
CA LYS A 170 0.57 -21.58 13.49
C LYS A 170 1.23 -21.23 12.16
N GLY A 171 0.76 -20.16 11.53
CA GLY A 171 1.45 -19.54 10.40
C GLY A 171 2.85 -19.05 10.80
N LEU A 172 3.71 -18.85 9.82
CA LEU A 172 5.01 -18.20 10.04
C LEU A 172 4.80 -16.69 10.04
N SER A 173 5.35 -15.97 11.03
CA SER A 173 5.38 -14.50 10.98
C SER A 173 6.80 -13.94 10.90
N LEU A 174 6.98 -12.99 9.99
CA LEU A 174 8.21 -12.23 9.84
C LEU A 174 8.04 -10.84 10.45
N THR A 175 8.99 -10.43 11.28
CA THR A 175 9.06 -9.10 11.88
C THR A 175 10.37 -8.39 11.52
N ASN A 176 10.46 -7.10 11.87
CA ASN A 176 11.60 -6.23 11.57
C ASN A 176 12.00 -6.25 10.09
N VAL A 177 11.01 -6.39 9.22
CA VAL A 177 11.21 -6.59 7.80
C VAL A 177 11.69 -5.29 7.17
N ARG A 178 12.74 -5.38 6.39
CA ARG A 178 13.21 -4.32 5.49
C ARG A 178 13.15 -4.84 4.06
N SER A 179 12.87 -3.94 3.12
CA SER A 179 12.83 -4.28 1.70
C SER A 179 13.68 -3.32 0.88
N ARG A 180 14.28 -3.83 -0.20
CA ARG A 180 14.84 -3.05 -1.29
C ARG A 180 14.21 -3.49 -2.60
N SER A 181 13.76 -2.52 -3.39
CA SER A 181 13.27 -2.73 -4.74
C SER A 181 14.23 -2.17 -5.78
N LYS A 182 14.36 -2.87 -6.89
CA LYS A 182 15.05 -2.40 -8.09
C LYS A 182 14.23 -2.74 -9.31
N VAL A 183 13.84 -1.73 -10.06
CA VAL A 183 13.10 -1.88 -11.32
C VAL A 183 14.03 -1.55 -12.49
N ARG A 184 14.06 -2.39 -13.51
CA ARG A 184 14.69 -2.08 -14.80
C ARG A 184 13.69 -2.32 -15.90
N VAL A 185 13.62 -1.38 -16.84
CA VAL A 185 12.74 -1.48 -18.00
C VAL A 185 13.54 -1.61 -19.28
N LYS A 186 13.04 -2.42 -20.21
CA LYS A 186 13.48 -2.54 -21.60
C LYS A 186 12.26 -2.54 -22.51
N VAL A 187 12.46 -2.20 -23.78
CA VAL A 187 11.44 -2.37 -24.82
C VAL A 187 12.06 -3.25 -25.90
N GLU A 188 11.49 -4.42 -26.15
CA GLU A 188 11.93 -5.36 -27.18
C GLU A 188 10.74 -5.77 -28.04
N ALA A 189 10.92 -5.74 -29.37
CA ALA A 189 9.85 -6.06 -30.33
C ALA A 189 8.50 -5.35 -30.05
N GLY A 190 8.56 -4.10 -29.59
CA GLY A 190 7.37 -3.28 -29.28
C GLY A 190 6.68 -3.57 -27.94
N ARG A 191 7.24 -4.45 -27.10
CA ARG A 191 6.68 -4.79 -25.79
C ARG A 191 7.59 -4.37 -24.62
N PRO A 192 7.04 -3.82 -23.52
CA PRO A 192 7.82 -3.53 -22.33
C PRO A 192 8.20 -4.83 -21.60
N LEU A 193 9.47 -4.94 -21.25
CA LEU A 193 10.06 -5.99 -20.40
C LEU A 193 10.55 -5.35 -19.11
N ILE A 194 10.03 -5.81 -17.98
CA ILE A 194 10.32 -5.27 -16.66
C ILE A 194 11.03 -6.33 -15.85
N ASP A 195 12.27 -6.04 -15.44
CA ASP A 195 12.97 -6.85 -14.44
C ASP A 195 12.77 -6.18 -13.07
N LEU A 196 11.95 -6.79 -12.23
CA LEU A 196 11.67 -6.34 -10.86
C LEU A 196 12.41 -7.25 -9.87
N SER A 197 13.33 -6.67 -9.10
CA SER A 197 14.07 -7.38 -8.07
C SER A 197 13.69 -6.85 -6.68
N LEU A 198 13.20 -7.74 -5.82
CA LEU A 198 12.92 -7.48 -4.43
C LEU A 198 13.88 -8.26 -3.53
N ALA A 199 14.46 -7.57 -2.55
CA ALA A 199 15.26 -8.19 -1.50
C ALA A 199 14.66 -7.84 -0.14
N PHE A 200 14.31 -8.86 0.64
CA PHE A 200 13.78 -8.72 1.98
C PHE A 200 14.80 -9.22 3.00
N ILE A 201 14.88 -8.52 4.13
CA ILE A 201 15.63 -8.95 5.31
C ILE A 201 14.66 -8.91 6.48
N GLY A 202 14.55 -9.97 7.27
CA GLY A 202 13.59 -10.05 8.36
C GLY A 202 14.03 -10.99 9.49
N SER A 203 13.20 -11.11 10.51
CA SER A 203 13.38 -12.09 11.60
C SER A 203 12.11 -12.91 11.76
N LEU A 204 12.27 -14.22 11.90
CA LEU A 204 11.16 -15.15 12.15
C LEU A 204 10.82 -15.11 13.65
N VAL A 205 9.55 -14.88 13.98
CA VAL A 205 9.12 -14.66 15.38
C VAL A 205 9.06 -15.97 16.17
N GLU A 206 8.39 -17.00 15.65
CA GLU A 206 8.37 -18.34 16.25
C GLU A 206 8.18 -19.41 15.19
N TYR A 207 9.16 -20.30 15.05
CA TYR A 207 8.98 -21.55 14.35
C TYR A 207 9.63 -22.65 15.19
N ARG A 208 8.85 -23.63 15.64
CA ARG A 208 9.38 -24.78 16.38
C ARG A 208 9.60 -25.92 15.39
N ARG A 209 10.83 -26.06 14.94
CA ARG A 209 11.29 -27.21 14.16
C ARG A 209 12.67 -27.61 14.67
N ASP A 210 12.95 -28.91 14.67
CA ASP A 210 14.30 -29.40 14.94
C ASP A 210 15.26 -28.87 13.85
N SER A 211 16.52 -28.63 14.21
CA SER A 211 17.60 -28.25 13.27
C SER A 211 17.53 -26.83 12.66
N LEU A 212 16.87 -25.85 13.29
CA LEU A 212 16.87 -24.44 12.82
C LEU A 212 18.22 -23.73 12.94
N ASP A 213 19.17 -24.34 13.65
CA ASP A 213 20.59 -23.98 13.68
C ASP A 213 21.35 -24.45 12.42
N GLN A 214 20.78 -25.33 11.60
CA GLN A 214 21.45 -25.93 10.45
C GLN A 214 21.24 -25.10 9.17
N PRO A 215 22.31 -24.74 8.42
CA PRO A 215 22.20 -23.95 7.19
C PRO A 215 21.24 -24.51 6.11
N PRO A 216 21.11 -25.83 5.89
CA PRO A 216 20.15 -26.36 4.93
C PRO A 216 18.68 -26.09 5.30
N ALA A 217 18.33 -26.20 6.58
CA ALA A 217 16.97 -25.96 7.06
C ALA A 217 16.59 -24.47 6.99
N GLN A 218 17.55 -23.60 7.33
CA GLN A 218 17.42 -22.16 7.21
C GLN A 218 17.15 -21.73 5.76
N LYS A 219 17.94 -22.25 4.82
CA LYS A 219 17.77 -21.99 3.38
C LYS A 219 16.42 -22.49 2.85
N GLU A 220 15.95 -23.65 3.31
CA GLU A 220 14.63 -24.18 2.94
C GLU A 220 13.50 -23.21 3.34
N ILE A 221 13.55 -22.67 4.56
CA ILE A 221 12.57 -21.68 5.06
C ILE A 221 12.63 -20.41 4.24
N GLU A 222 13.83 -19.88 4.00
CA GLU A 222 14.01 -18.66 3.20
C GLU A 222 13.44 -18.83 1.79
N GLU A 223 13.74 -19.95 1.13
CA GLU A 223 13.23 -20.24 -0.21
C GLU A 223 11.71 -20.41 -0.22
N HIS A 224 11.13 -21.05 0.80
CA HIS A 224 9.68 -21.20 0.94
C HIS A 224 8.96 -19.87 1.10
N LEU A 225 9.43 -19.03 2.02
CA LEU A 225 8.88 -17.70 2.24
C LEU A 225 9.10 -16.79 1.03
N ALA A 226 10.29 -16.83 0.41
CA ALA A 226 10.57 -16.07 -0.81
C ALA A 226 9.63 -16.47 -1.97
N ARG A 227 9.27 -17.76 -2.09
CA ARG A 227 8.28 -18.23 -3.07
C ARG A 227 6.88 -17.67 -2.78
N GLN A 228 6.43 -17.68 -1.52
CA GLN A 228 5.14 -17.09 -1.15
C GLN A 228 5.08 -15.58 -1.43
N ILE A 229 6.13 -14.83 -1.05
CA ILE A 229 6.23 -13.40 -1.35
C ILE A 229 6.22 -13.18 -2.87
N LYS A 230 6.98 -13.98 -3.62
CA LYS A 230 7.02 -13.89 -5.09
C LYS A 230 5.64 -14.09 -5.69
N GLN A 231 4.92 -15.13 -5.26
CA GLN A 231 3.57 -15.42 -5.73
C GLN A 231 2.61 -14.26 -5.41
N ALA A 232 2.57 -13.77 -4.17
CA ALA A 232 1.70 -12.67 -3.77
C ALA A 232 1.98 -11.39 -4.59
N CYS A 233 3.26 -11.05 -4.80
CA CYS A 233 3.63 -9.92 -5.67
C CYS A 233 3.22 -10.12 -7.13
N GLN A 234 3.34 -11.34 -7.67
CA GLN A 234 2.90 -11.66 -9.04
C GLN A 234 1.39 -11.50 -9.18
N GLU A 235 0.61 -11.94 -8.21
CA GLU A 235 -0.84 -11.77 -8.18
C GLU A 235 -1.24 -10.29 -8.15
N ILE A 236 -0.55 -9.47 -7.35
CA ILE A 236 -0.77 -8.01 -7.31
C ILE A 236 -0.42 -7.37 -8.66
N ILE A 237 0.73 -7.72 -9.24
CA ILE A 237 1.13 -7.20 -10.56
C ILE A 237 0.07 -7.55 -11.60
N HIS A 238 -0.36 -8.81 -11.65
CA HIS A 238 -1.38 -9.26 -12.58
C HIS A 238 -2.69 -8.48 -12.40
N TYR A 239 -3.16 -8.37 -11.16
CA TYR A 239 -4.38 -7.61 -10.84
C TYR A 239 -4.28 -6.14 -11.26
N THR A 240 -3.15 -5.48 -10.97
CA THR A 240 -2.95 -4.07 -11.37
C THR A 240 -2.91 -3.91 -12.90
N GLN A 241 -2.34 -4.87 -13.64
CA GLN A 241 -2.39 -4.93 -15.11
C GLN A 241 -3.82 -5.11 -15.63
N GLU A 242 -4.61 -6.03 -15.05
CA GLU A 242 -6.00 -6.25 -15.44
C GLU A 242 -6.85 -4.98 -15.30
N ILE A 243 -6.76 -4.32 -14.15
CA ILE A 243 -7.52 -3.09 -13.89
C ILE A 243 -6.91 -1.85 -14.56
N GLY A 244 -5.70 -1.96 -15.13
CA GLY A 244 -5.02 -0.87 -15.85
C GLY A 244 -4.51 0.25 -14.94
N SER A 245 -4.11 -0.10 -13.72
CA SER A 245 -3.49 0.79 -12.72
C SER A 245 -1.99 0.50 -12.67
N ASP A 246 -1.13 1.51 -12.82
CA ASP A 246 0.33 1.41 -12.66
C ASP A 246 0.80 2.10 -11.37
N PRO A 247 0.55 1.48 -10.20
CA PRO A 247 0.97 2.03 -8.92
C PRO A 247 2.47 1.83 -8.66
N ILE A 248 3.19 1.04 -9.46
CA ILE A 248 4.64 0.85 -9.31
C ILE A 248 5.40 2.00 -9.99
N GLY A 249 4.81 2.60 -11.03
CA GLY A 249 5.43 3.68 -11.81
C GLY A 249 6.34 3.17 -12.92
N ILE A 250 5.98 2.03 -13.52
CA ILE A 250 6.73 1.46 -14.64
C ILE A 250 6.67 2.40 -15.84
N GLY A 251 5.51 3.04 -16.07
CA GLY A 251 5.29 3.94 -17.19
C GLY A 251 6.21 5.13 -17.15
N ASP A 252 6.42 5.74 -15.99
CA ASP A 252 7.36 6.85 -15.85
C ASP A 252 8.80 6.43 -16.19
N LEU A 253 9.21 5.23 -15.79
CA LEU A 253 10.52 4.66 -16.15
C LEU A 253 10.64 4.42 -17.66
N VAL A 254 9.59 3.89 -18.30
CA VAL A 254 9.56 3.68 -19.75
C VAL A 254 9.57 5.01 -20.50
N ARG A 255 8.79 5.99 -20.06
CA ARG A 255 8.74 7.35 -20.59
C ARG A 255 10.12 8.00 -20.56
N ALA A 256 10.82 7.90 -19.42
CA ALA A 256 12.15 8.48 -19.25
C ALA A 256 13.21 7.80 -20.13
N LYS A 257 13.17 6.48 -20.27
CA LYS A 257 14.21 5.71 -20.96
C LYS A 257 13.96 5.48 -22.45
N TYR A 258 12.69 5.41 -22.86
CA TYR A 258 12.24 5.09 -24.22
C TYR A 258 11.18 6.10 -24.73
N PRO A 259 11.50 7.40 -24.82
CA PRO A 259 10.53 8.44 -25.17
C PRO A 259 9.86 8.25 -26.54
N ALA A 260 10.60 7.73 -27.53
CA ALA A 260 10.07 7.46 -28.86
C ALA A 260 9.04 6.31 -28.87
N TYR A 261 9.17 5.33 -27.97
CA TYR A 261 8.18 4.27 -27.79
C TYR A 261 6.95 4.83 -27.07
N TRP A 262 7.17 5.56 -25.97
CA TRP A 262 6.12 6.19 -25.17
C TRP A 262 5.16 7.04 -26.01
N GLN A 263 5.68 7.87 -26.93
CA GLN A 263 4.86 8.72 -27.80
C GLN A 263 3.96 7.95 -28.78
N ARG A 264 4.20 6.65 -29.00
CA ARG A 264 3.50 5.83 -30.00
C ARG A 264 2.46 4.89 -29.41
N VAL A 265 2.46 4.70 -28.09
CA VAL A 265 1.60 3.72 -27.43
C VAL A 265 0.65 4.41 -26.47
N ASP A 266 -0.54 3.86 -26.33
CA ASP A 266 -1.32 4.05 -25.11
C ASP A 266 -0.63 3.25 -24.00
N TRP A 267 -0.02 3.94 -23.03
CA TRP A 267 0.70 3.29 -21.95
C TRP A 267 -0.18 2.31 -21.19
N ARG A 268 -1.47 2.63 -20.97
CA ARG A 268 -2.34 1.75 -20.19
C ARG A 268 -2.55 0.42 -20.89
N ALA A 269 -2.77 0.44 -22.20
CA ALA A 269 -2.85 -0.76 -23.02
C ALA A 269 -1.50 -1.53 -23.03
N ALA A 270 -0.38 -0.81 -23.22
CA ALA A 270 0.96 -1.41 -23.20
C ALA A 270 1.33 -2.03 -21.84
N TYR A 271 0.88 -1.43 -20.73
CA TYR A 271 1.09 -1.93 -19.37
C TYR A 271 0.38 -3.26 -19.14
N ARG A 272 -0.85 -3.42 -19.65
CA ARG A 272 -1.59 -4.69 -19.56
C ARG A 272 -0.86 -5.86 -20.22
N GLU A 273 -0.12 -5.58 -21.28
CA GLU A 273 0.64 -6.59 -22.04
C GLU A 273 2.12 -6.68 -21.64
N ALA A 274 2.55 -5.85 -20.68
CA ALA A 274 3.94 -5.79 -20.26
C ALA A 274 4.35 -7.10 -19.57
N ILE A 275 5.57 -7.55 -19.87
CA ILE A 275 6.11 -8.79 -19.28
C ILE A 275 6.92 -8.41 -18.06
N VAL A 276 6.51 -8.89 -16.88
CA VAL A 276 7.19 -8.63 -15.60
C VAL A 276 7.93 -9.87 -15.12
N ASN A 277 9.26 -9.81 -15.17
CA ASN A 277 10.16 -10.80 -14.60
C ASN A 277 10.43 -10.45 -13.13
N LEU A 278 9.73 -11.13 -12.21
CA LEU A 278 9.92 -10.93 -10.78
C LEU A 278 10.97 -11.91 -10.20
N SER A 279 11.96 -11.34 -9.50
CA SER A 279 12.90 -12.06 -8.63
C SER A 279 12.74 -11.59 -7.19
N VAL A 280 12.60 -12.53 -6.25
CA VAL A 280 12.52 -12.23 -4.81
C VAL A 280 13.63 -12.99 -4.10
N LYS A 281 14.31 -12.30 -3.17
CA LYS A 281 15.24 -12.90 -2.21
C LYS A 281 14.80 -12.53 -0.81
N LEU A 282 14.93 -13.47 0.12
CA LEU A 282 14.71 -13.26 1.54
C LEU A 282 15.96 -13.73 2.29
N GLU A 283 16.40 -12.94 3.25
CA GLU A 283 17.45 -13.28 4.20
C GLU A 283 16.87 -13.13 5.62
N LEU A 284 17.00 -14.18 6.43
CA LEU A 284 16.55 -14.17 7.81
C LEU A 284 17.73 -13.92 8.75
N LEU A 285 17.63 -12.86 9.56
CA LEU A 285 18.64 -12.52 10.57
C LEU A 285 18.51 -13.41 11.81
N HIS A 286 17.28 -13.84 12.12
CA HIS A 286 16.96 -14.70 13.25
C HIS A 286 15.86 -15.68 12.83
N TYR A 287 15.94 -16.92 13.32
CA TYR A 287 15.02 -18.01 12.98
C TYR A 287 14.08 -18.37 14.16
N GLY A 288 13.88 -17.46 15.11
CA GLY A 288 13.13 -17.70 16.35
C GLY A 288 13.99 -18.34 17.44
N ALA A 289 13.35 -18.97 18.44
CA ALA A 289 14.06 -19.70 19.50
C ALA A 289 14.69 -20.99 18.95
N ILE A 290 16.03 -21.01 18.91
CA ILE A 290 16.82 -22.22 18.66
C ILE A 290 16.90 -22.97 19.99
N ASN A 291 16.33 -24.18 20.06
CA ASN A 291 16.50 -25.09 21.19
C ASN A 291 17.52 -26.19 20.84
#